data_AF-A0A7T5JSR1-F1
#
_entry.id   AF-A0A7T5JSR1-F1
#
_cell.length_a   1.000
_cell.length_b   1.000
_cell.length_c   1.000
_cell.angle_alpha   90.00
_cell.angle_beta   90.00
_cell.angle_gamma   90.00
#
_symmetry.space_group_name_H-M   'P 1'
#
loop_
_entity.id
_entity.type
_entity.pdbx_description
1 polymer ?
#
loop_
_entity_poly.entity_id
_entity_poly.type
_entity_poly.pdbx_seq_one_letter_code
_entity_poly.pdbx_strand_id
1 'polypeptide(L)'
;MLQSNLIVSNVSGAIDGMIFIITFLIGIYITYRALGSLKWDRFMFDPIGSNIRLLRFLFALLGGFVLGLAAAAYVFAVQLVQIMF
;
A
#
# COMPACT_ATOMS: atom_id res chain seq x y z
N MET A 1 24.00 27.28 1.85
CA MET A 1 23.82 26.24 2.89
C MET A 1 22.34 26.00 3.24
N LEU A 2 21.51 27.03 3.44
CA LEU A 2 20.07 26.84 3.68
C LEU A 2 19.31 26.24 2.48
N GLN A 3 19.64 26.67 1.25
CA GLN A 3 18.96 26.18 0.04
C GLN A 3 19.27 24.71 -0.29
N SER A 4 20.49 24.24 0.00
CA SER A 4 20.86 22.83 -0.20
C SER A 4 20.12 21.91 0.78
N ASN A 5 19.89 22.36 2.01
CA ASN A 5 19.16 21.57 3.01
C ASN A 5 17.68 21.40 2.66
N LEU A 6 17.05 22.45 2.10
CA LEU A 6 15.66 22.39 1.62
C LEU A 6 15.51 21.45 0.41
N ILE A 7 16.51 21.41 -0.48
CA ILE A 7 16.48 20.48 -1.62
C ILE A 7 16.59 19.04 -1.12
N VAL A 8 17.48 18.75 -0.18
CA VAL A 8 17.65 17.40 0.39
C VAL A 8 16.37 16.93 1.10
N SER A 9 15.72 17.79 1.90
CA SER A 9 14.46 17.44 2.58
C SER A 9 13.29 17.20 1.62
N ASN A 10 13.23 17.96 0.53
CA ASN A 10 12.20 17.79 -0.48
C ASN A 10 12.41 16.48 -1.27
N VAL A 11 13.67 16.14 -1.55
CA VAL A 11 14.03 14.89 -2.22
C VAL A 11 13.76 13.69 -1.31
N SER A 12 14.09 13.75 -0.02
CA SER A 12 13.80 12.66 0.92
C SER A 12 12.30 12.42 1.05
N GLY A 13 11.49 13.48 1.21
CA GLY A 13 10.03 13.34 1.27
C GLY A 13 9.41 12.77 -0.01
N ALA A 14 9.98 13.08 -1.19
CA ALA A 14 9.54 12.49 -2.45
C ALA A 14 9.85 10.98 -2.53
N ILE A 15 11.03 10.56 -2.05
CA ILE A 15 11.42 9.14 -1.98
C ILE A 15 10.50 8.37 -1.04
N ASP A 16 10.22 8.94 0.13
CA ASP A 16 9.32 8.37 1.13
C ASP A 16 7.90 8.16 0.57
N GLY A 17 7.38 9.16 -0.16
CA GLY A 17 6.11 9.06 -0.87
C GLY A 17 6.13 7.98 -1.96
N MET A 18 7.23 7.85 -2.70
CA MET A 18 7.37 6.77 -3.70
C MET A 18 7.36 5.38 -3.05
N ILE A 19 8.06 5.20 -1.93
CA ILE A 19 8.07 3.93 -1.19
C ILE A 19 6.66 3.55 -0.74
N PHE A 20 5.89 4.52 -0.24
CA PHE A 20 4.49 4.31 0.11
C PHE A 20 3.66 3.85 -1.09
N ILE A 21 3.73 4.55 -2.22
CA ILE A 21 2.95 4.22 -3.42
C ILE A 21 3.31 2.83 -3.95
N ILE A 22 4.60 2.51 -4.05
CA ILE A 22 5.06 1.21 -4.53
C ILE A 22 4.57 0.10 -3.60
N THR A 23 4.70 0.28 -2.29
CA THR A 23 4.26 -0.72 -1.31
C THR A 23 2.75 -0.92 -1.34
N PHE A 24 1.99 0.18 -1.49
CA PHE A 24 0.54 0.13 -1.66
C PHE A 24 0.13 -0.66 -2.90
N LEU A 25 0.75 -0.39 -4.06
CA LEU A 25 0.46 -1.10 -5.32
C LEU A 25 0.83 -2.58 -5.24
N ILE A 26 1.98 -2.91 -4.66
CA ILE A 26 2.40 -4.30 -4.40
C ILE A 26 1.38 -4.99 -3.50
N GLY A 27 0.91 -4.30 -2.45
CA GLY A 27 -0.09 -4.83 -1.53
C GLY A 27 -1.42 -5.14 -2.23
N ILE A 28 -1.89 -4.27 -3.11
CA ILE A 28 -3.08 -4.54 -3.94
C ILE A 28 -2.84 -5.79 -4.79
N TYR A 29 -1.71 -5.87 -5.48
CA TYR A 29 -1.41 -6.97 -6.38
C TYR A 29 -1.36 -8.32 -5.66
N ILE A 30 -0.61 -8.40 -4.54
CA ILE A 30 -0.48 -9.62 -3.73
C ILE A 30 -1.84 -10.03 -3.19
N THR A 31 -2.58 -9.08 -2.61
CA THR A 31 -3.88 -9.36 -2.00
C THR A 31 -4.89 -9.81 -3.05
N TYR A 32 -4.92 -9.17 -4.23
CA TYR A 32 -5.79 -9.57 -5.33
C TYR A 32 -5.49 -10.98 -5.85
N ARG A 33 -4.21 -11.35 -5.93
CA ARG A 33 -3.77 -12.70 -6.31
C ARG A 33 -4.12 -13.74 -5.23
N ALA A 34 -3.89 -13.42 -3.96
CA ALA A 34 -4.26 -14.27 -2.82
C ALA A 34 -5.77 -14.51 -2.80
N LEU A 35 -6.56 -13.45 -2.97
CA LEU A 35 -8.01 -13.52 -3.11
C LEU A 35 -8.41 -14.38 -4.31
N GLY A 36 -7.68 -14.33 -5.43
CA GLY A 36 -7.95 -15.18 -6.60
C GLY A 36 -7.80 -16.67 -6.38
N SER A 37 -7.06 -17.09 -5.36
CA SER A 37 -6.93 -18.52 -5.01
C SER A 37 -8.12 -19.05 -4.20
N LEU A 38 -8.97 -18.17 -3.65
CA LEU A 38 -10.11 -18.58 -2.84
C LEU A 38 -11.24 -19.14 -3.72
N LYS A 39 -11.89 -20.20 -3.23
CA LYS A 39 -13.10 -20.76 -3.86
C LYS A 39 -14.31 -19.88 -3.55
N TRP A 40 -14.42 -18.75 -4.24
CA TRP A 40 -15.51 -17.77 -4.08
C TRP A 40 -16.90 -18.34 -4.28
N ASP A 41 -17.02 -19.41 -5.07
CA ASP A 41 -18.27 -20.13 -5.34
C ASP A 41 -18.97 -20.65 -4.07
N ARG A 42 -18.22 -20.89 -2.98
CA ARG A 42 -18.82 -21.30 -1.70
C ARG A 42 -19.31 -20.13 -0.85
N PHE A 43 -18.79 -18.93 -1.09
CA PHE A 43 -19.09 -17.74 -0.28
C PHE A 43 -20.20 -16.88 -0.89
N MET A 44 -20.33 -16.91 -2.22
CA MET A 44 -21.31 -16.11 -2.94
C MET A 44 -21.80 -16.91 -4.14
N PHE A 45 -23.08 -17.28 -4.14
CA PHE A 45 -23.76 -17.83 -5.30
C PHE A 45 -24.02 -16.68 -6.28
N ASP A 46 -23.15 -16.52 -7.27
CA ASP A 46 -23.30 -15.47 -8.29
C ASP A 46 -23.07 -16.06 -9.70
N PRO A 47 -24.15 -16.28 -10.50
CA PRO A 47 -24.05 -16.95 -11.81
C PRO A 47 -23.32 -16.12 -12.88
N ILE A 48 -23.10 -14.82 -12.66
CA ILE A 48 -22.44 -13.91 -13.61
C ILE A 48 -21.01 -13.56 -13.14
N GLY A 49 -20.68 -13.77 -11.86
CA GLY A 49 -19.35 -13.52 -11.29
C GLY A 49 -18.95 -12.03 -11.20
N SER A 50 -19.89 -11.11 -11.40
CA SER A 50 -19.67 -9.65 -11.35
C SER A 50 -19.42 -9.17 -9.92
N ASN A 51 -20.27 -9.57 -8.97
CA ASN A 51 -20.15 -9.10 -7.58
C ASN A 51 -18.90 -9.67 -6.90
N ILE A 52 -18.54 -10.92 -7.23
CA ILE A 52 -17.31 -11.57 -6.74
C ILE A 52 -16.07 -10.79 -7.18
N ARG A 53 -16.02 -10.30 -8.42
CA ARG A 53 -14.87 -9.55 -8.94
C ARG A 53 -14.72 -8.20 -8.26
N LEU A 54 -15.83 -7.53 -8.00
CA LEU A 54 -15.87 -6.24 -7.31
C LEU A 54 -15.49 -6.39 -5.83
N LEU A 55 -15.97 -7.43 -5.16
CA LEU A 55 -15.62 -7.74 -3.78
C LEU A 55 -14.14 -8.09 -3.63
N ARG A 56 -13.59 -8.90 -4.56
CA ARG A 56 -12.15 -9.17 -4.62
C ARG A 56 -11.32 -7.91 -4.82
N PHE A 57 -11.81 -6.98 -5.65
CA PHE A 57 -11.13 -5.70 -5.82
C PHE A 57 -11.16 -4.86 -4.55
N LEU A 58 -12.32 -4.76 -3.86
CA LEU A 58 -12.44 -4.04 -2.60
C LEU A 58 -11.53 -4.63 -1.50
N PHE A 59 -11.48 -5.95 -1.37
CA PHE A 59 -10.56 -6.59 -0.43
C PHE A 59 -9.08 -6.39 -0.82
N ALA A 60 -8.77 -6.41 -2.11
CA ALA A 60 -7.41 -6.11 -2.57
C ALA A 60 -7.01 -4.66 -2.26
N LEU A 61 -7.95 -3.72 -2.39
CA LEU A 61 -7.75 -2.32 -2.04
C LEU A 61 -7.50 -2.15 -0.54
N LEU A 62 -8.25 -2.88 0.31
CA LEU A 62 -8.00 -2.94 1.76
C LEU A 62 -6.62 -3.51 2.08
N GLY A 63 -6.20 -4.60 1.43
CA GLY A 63 -4.86 -5.18 1.64
C GLY A 63 -3.74 -4.24 1.22
N GLY A 64 -3.91 -3.55 0.09
CA GLY A 64 -3.04 -2.45 -0.33
C GLY A 64 -2.95 -1.34 0.70
N PHE A 65 -4.09 -0.90 1.24
CA PHE A 65 -4.17 0.15 2.24
C PHE A 65 -3.46 -0.22 3.55
N VAL A 66 -3.63 -1.45 4.03
CA VAL A 66 -2.94 -1.95 5.24
C VAL A 66 -1.42 -1.96 5.05
N LEU A 67 -0.94 -2.46 3.90
CA LEU A 67 0.49 -2.47 3.59
C LEU A 67 1.05 -1.05 3.38
N GLY A 68 0.27 -0.17 2.74
CA GLY A 68 0.62 1.25 2.62
C GLY A 68 0.74 1.92 3.99
N LEU A 69 -0.20 1.69 4.90
CA LEU A 69 -0.12 2.20 6.27
C LEU A 69 1.11 1.69 7.02
N ALA A 70 1.45 0.40 6.86
CA ALA A 70 2.67 -0.15 7.46
C ALA A 70 3.93 0.52 6.90
N ALA A 71 3.99 0.78 5.59
CA ALA A 71 5.09 1.51 4.96
C ALA A 71 5.17 2.96 5.47
N ALA A 72 4.04 3.65 5.59
CA ALA A 72 3.98 5.00 6.14
C ALA A 72 4.48 5.04 7.58
N ALA A 73 4.07 4.08 8.42
CA ALA A 73 4.53 3.97 9.80
C ALA A 73 6.05 3.70 9.87
N TYR A 74 6.57 2.85 8.98
CA TYR A 74 8.00 2.57 8.88
C TYR A 74 8.81 3.82 8.52
N VAL A 75 8.38 4.54 7.49
CA VAL A 75 8.99 5.82 7.07
C VAL A 75 8.96 6.84 8.21
N PHE A 76 7.81 6.99 8.89
CA PHE A 76 7.69 7.87 10.05
C PHE A 76 8.67 7.49 11.16
N ALA A 77 8.83 6.20 11.44
CA ALA A 77 9.77 5.72 12.44
C ALA A 77 11.23 6.06 12.06
N VAL A 78 11.61 5.86 10.79
CA VAL A 78 12.95 6.23 10.30
C VAL A 78 13.19 7.73 10.46
N GLN A 79 12.19 8.56 10.12
CA GLN A 79 12.33 10.00 10.23
C GLN A 79 12.44 10.47 11.68
N LEU A 80 11.71 9.85 12.61
CA LEU A 80 11.84 10.13 14.05
C LEU A 80 13.24 9.76 14.57
N VAL A 81 13.79 8.63 14.15
CA VAL A 81 15.17 8.24 14.52
C VAL A 81 16.18 9.28 14.01
N GLN A 82 16.04 9.74 12.77
CA GLN A 82 16.93 10.78 12.21
C GLN A 82 16.81 12.14 12.91
N ILE A 83 15.70 12.44 13.57
CA ILE A 83 15.53 13.68 14.35
C ILE A 83 16.16 13.54 15.74
N MET A 84 16.21 12.31 16.29
CA MET A 84 16.70 12.04 17.64
C MET A 84 18.24 11.85 17.72
N PHE A 85 18.92 11.58 16.61
CA PHE A 85 20.37 11.38 16.52
C PHE A 85 21.01 12.42 15.61
#